data_AF-A0AAU2MB59-F1
#
_entry.id   AF-A0AAU2MB59-F1
#
_cell.length_a   1.000
_cell.length_b   1.000
_cell.length_c   1.000
_cell.angle_alpha   90.00
_cell.angle_beta   90.00
_cell.angle_gamma   90.00
#
_symmetry.space_group_name_H-M   'P 1'
#
loop_
_entity.id
_entity.type
_entity.pdbx_description
1 polymer ?
#
loop_
_entity_poly.entity_id
_entity_poly.type
_entity_poly.pdbx_seq_one_letter_code
_entity_poly.pdbx_strand_id
1 'polypeptide(L)' 'MSTHVLADGSGGLFVSAGHADTELVRTADGWRISTSSLCVVWTQGPPPRLLEDFAPAPAA' A
#
# COMPACT_ATOMS: atom_id res chain seq x y z
N MET A 1 -6.84 -11.01 -4.69
CA MET A 1 -7.42 -9.66 -4.80
C MET A 1 -7.91 -9.25 -3.43
N SER A 2 -7.49 -8.08 -2.95
CA SER A 2 -7.76 -7.58 -1.61
C SER A 2 -8.42 -6.20 -1.70
N THR A 3 -9.28 -5.91 -0.73
CA THR A 3 -9.91 -4.59 -0.57
C THR A 3 -9.44 -4.01 0.76
N HIS A 4 -8.97 -2.77 0.73
CA HIS A 4 -8.57 -2.00 1.90
C HIS A 4 -9.49 -0.79 2.05
N VAL A 5 -9.86 -0.49 3.29
CA VAL A 5 -10.72 0.64 3.65
C VAL A 5 -9.97 1.50 4.65
N LEU A 6 -9.81 2.78 4.33
CA LEU A 6 -9.28 3.79 5.22
C LEU A 6 -10.44 4.71 5.65
N ALA A 7 -10.65 4.80 6.96
CA ALA A 7 -11.58 5.76 7.56
C ALA A 7 -10.79 6.93 8.15
N ASP A 8 -11.18 8.16 7.83
CA ASP A 8 -10.50 9.37 8.29
C ASP A 8 -10.98 9.87 9.67
N GLY A 9 -11.89 9.13 10.31
CA GLY A 9 -12.49 9.49 11.59
C GLY A 9 -13.60 10.55 11.52
N SER A 10 -13.81 11.19 10.36
CA SER A 10 -14.88 12.17 10.13
C SER A 10 -16.13 11.57 9.46
N GLY A 11 -16.10 10.27 9.20
CA GLY A 11 -17.11 9.56 8.41
C GLY A 11 -16.79 9.47 6.92
N GLY A 12 -15.68 10.08 6.48
CA GLY A 12 -15.13 9.91 5.14
C GLY A 12 -14.47 8.53 4.99
N LEU A 13 -14.73 7.87 3.87
CA LEU A 13 -14.11 6.59 3.51
C LEU A 13 -13.33 6.72 2.22
N PHE A 14 -12.12 6.17 2.23
CA PHE A 14 -11.34 5.88 1.03
C PHE A 14 -11.20 4.37 0.89
N VAL A 15 -11.64 3.83 -0.24
CA VAL A 15 -11.56 2.40 -0.55
C VAL A 15 -10.61 2.19 -1.71
N SER A 16 -9.69 1.23 -1.57
CA SER A 16 -8.84 0.77 -2.65
C SER A 16 -8.94 -0.74 -2.79
N ALA A 17 -8.87 -1.23 -4.02
CA ALA A 17 -8.75 -2.65 -4.27
C ALA A 17 -7.66 -2.95 -5.28
N GLY A 18 -7.09 -4.13 -5.15
CA GLY A 18 -5.88 -4.49 -5.88
C GLY A 18 -5.37 -5.88 -5.58
N HIS A 19 -4.10 -6.09 -5.93
CA HIS A 19 -3.31 -7.24 -5.52
C HIS A 19 -1.92 -6.79 -5.09
N ALA A 20 -1.33 -7.57 -4.19
CA ALA A 20 0.04 -7.40 -3.78
C ALA A 20 0.82 -8.62 -4.24
N ASP A 21 1.96 -8.38 -4.88
CA ASP A 21 2.92 -9.41 -5.25
C ASP A 21 4.09 -9.31 -4.27
N THR A 22 4.52 -10.45 -3.74
CA THR A 22 5.57 -10.51 -2.72
C THR A 22 6.54 -11.62 -3.03
N GLU A 23 7.81 -11.26 -3.18
CA GLU A 23 8.90 -12.20 -3.35
C GLU A 23 9.52 -12.51 -1.99
N LEU A 24 9.73 -13.80 -1.72
CA LEU A 24 10.32 -14.28 -0.48
C LEU A 24 11.67 -14.91 -0.74
N VAL A 25 12.65 -14.60 0.11
CA VAL A 25 13.98 -15.22 0.11
C VAL A 25 14.20 -16.01 1.38
N ARG A 26 14.80 -17.20 1.26
CA ARG A 26 15.18 -18.01 2.40
C ARG A 26 16.50 -17.50 2.99
N THR A 27 16.51 -17.26 4.29
CA THR A 27 17.69 -16.88 5.07
C THR A 27 17.94 -17.91 6.19
N ALA A 28 19.09 -17.82 6.86
CA ALA A 28 19.40 -18.68 8.02
C ALA A 28 18.36 -18.55 9.15
N ASP A 29 17.80 -17.36 9.33
CA ASP A 29 16.80 -17.06 10.35
C ASP A 29 15.35 -17.28 9.88
N GLY A 30 15.15 -17.83 8.67
CA GLY A 30 13.83 -18.09 8.08
C GLY A 30 13.54 -17.28 6.82
N TRP A 31 12.26 -17.12 6.48
CA TRP A 31 11.84 -16.39 5.28
C TRP A 31 11.83 -14.88 5.50
N ARG A 32 12.29 -14.12 4.51
CA ARG A 32 12.23 -12.66 4.47
C ARG A 32 11.57 -12.21 3.17
N ILE A 33 10.89 -11.06 3.20
CA ILE A 33 10.40 -10.40 1.99
C ILE A 33 11.61 -9.71 1.34
N SER A 34 11.92 -10.06 0.10
CA SER A 34 12.94 -9.38 -0.70
C SER A 34 12.35 -8.20 -1.46
N THR A 35 11.16 -8.40 -2.02
CA THR A 35 10.47 -7.42 -2.85
C THR A 35 8.98 -7.49 -2.54
N SER A 36 8.32 -6.33 -2.54
CA SER A 36 6.86 -6.28 -2.54
C SER A 36 6.41 -5.15 -3.46
N SER A 37 5.38 -5.43 -4.26
CA SER A 37 4.72 -4.46 -5.11
C SER A 37 3.21 -4.49 -4.84
N LEU A 38 2.58 -3.32 -4.87
CA LEU A 38 1.15 -3.17 -4.74
C LEU A 38 0.59 -2.58 -6.04
N CYS A 39 -0.35 -3.29 -6.65
CA CYS A 39 -1.09 -2.82 -7.81
C CYS A 39 -2.52 -2.48 -7.39
N VAL A 40 -2.84 -1.19 -7.37
CA VAL A 40 -4.19 -0.69 -7.12
C VAL A 40 -4.93 -0.64 -8.45
N VAL A 41 -6.03 -1.39 -8.57
CA VAL A 41 -6.81 -1.49 -9.82
C VAL A 41 -8.04 -0.58 -9.84
N TRP A 42 -8.57 -0.20 -8.67
CA TRP A 42 -9.61 0.83 -8.56
C TRP A 42 -9.62 1.49 -7.17
N THR A 43 -10.19 2.69 -7.11
CA THR A 43 -10.39 3.44 -5.86
C THR A 43 -11.78 4.10 -5.81
N GLN A 44 -12.28 4.37 -4.60
CA GLN A 44 -13.53 5.11 -4.36
C GLN A 44 -13.38 6.03 -3.15
N GLY A 45 -13.93 7.24 -3.25
CA GLY A 45 -13.90 8.25 -2.19
C GLY A 45 -12.71 9.22 -2.31
N PRO A 46 -12.65 10.25 -1.46
CA PRO A 46 -11.56 11.21 -1.48
C PRO A 46 -10.25 10.55 -1.03
N PRO A 47 -9.13 10.68 -1.78
CA PRO A 47 -7.86 10.12 -1.36
C PRO A 47 -7.34 10.81 -0.09
N PRO A 48 -6.64 10.08 0.80
CA PRO A 48 -6.03 10.69 1.97
C PRO A 48 -4.99 11.72 1.55
N ARG A 49 -4.91 12.83 2.30
CA ARG A 49 -3.82 13.79 2.14
C ARG A 49 -2.54 13.15 2.69
N LEU A 50 -1.52 13.06 1.85
CA LEU A 50 -0.20 12.65 2.30
C LEU A 50 0.40 13.79 3.12
N LEU A 51 0.96 13.47 4.30
CA LEU A 51 1.81 14.42 5.01
C LEU A 51 3.09 14.62 4.21
N GLU A 52 3.66 15.82 4.28
CA GLU A 52 4.84 16.23 3.50
C GLU A 52 6.04 15.29 3.71
N ASP A 53 6.15 14.70 4.91
CA ASP A 53 7.18 13.73 5.27
C ASP A 53 7.09 12.40 4.49
N PHE A 54 5.98 12.11 3.82
CA PHE A 54 5.77 10.91 2.99
C PHE A 54 5.89 11.18 1.48
N ALA A 55 6.41 12.34 1.08
CA ALA A 55 6.70 12.60 -0.33
C ALA A 55 7.67 11.55 -0.90
N PRO A 56 7.48 11.11 -2.16
CA PRO A 56 8.41 10.17 -2.79
C PRO A 56 9.82 10.73 -2.80
N ALA A 57 10.82 9.90 -2.49
CA ALA A 57 12.21 10.28 -2.70
C ALA A 57 12.42 10.61 -4.20
N PRO A 58 13.23 11.65 -4.52
CA PRO A 58 13.52 11.97 -5.92
C PRO A 58 14.15 10.77 -6.62
N ALA A 59 13.74 10.52 -7.86
CA ALA A 59 14.34 9.48 -8.69
C ALA A 59 15.82 9.81 -8.95
N ALA A 60 16.68 8.80 -8.80
CA ALA A 60 18.12 8.89 -9.05
C ALA A 60 18.46 8.86 -10.54
#